data_AF-A0AAJ2AVY2-F1
#
_entry.id   AF-A0AAJ2AVY2-F1
#
_cell.length_a   1.000
_cell.length_b   1.000
_cell.length_c   1.000
_cell.angle_alpha   90.00
_cell.angle_beta   90.00
_cell.angle_gamma   90.00
#
_symmetry.space_group_name_H-M   'P 1'
#
loop_
_entity.id
_entity.type
_entity.pdbx_description
1 polymer ?
#
loop_
_entity_poly.entity_id
_entity_poly.type
_entity_poly.pdbx_seq_one_letter_code
_entity_poly.pdbx_strand_id
1 'polypeptide(L)'
;MPMPPDTPQSRQPDLPLNTPSTASLAVAATIAMIAWLAFAAQTDITIARFAGRGFSVLDGVARMSSYLTNLTVLLTAFCFTCVATRARFPVARFFRRPTVVTAVVVYIVFVGIAYNALLRYLWTPSGYRALVNESLHTVVPALAALYWFLFVPRFHLSLRRCALWLVYPLSYLVITLWRGSLSDFYPYPFINVSELGYERVLVNATMLVAAFLVLMGVFLAINHRREDLTLADPEAESGDSSSGRID
;
A
#
# COMPACT_ATOMS: atom_id res chain seq x y z
N MET A 1 -18.72 21.02 -60.21
CA MET A 1 -19.19 19.85 -59.42
C MET A 1 -18.38 19.87 -58.12
N PRO A 2 -18.92 20.32 -56.98
CA PRO A 2 -18.17 20.36 -55.72
C PRO A 2 -18.21 19.00 -55.01
N MET A 3 -17.09 18.61 -54.41
CA MET A 3 -16.92 17.40 -53.60
C MET A 3 -17.84 17.43 -52.35
N PRO A 4 -18.38 16.29 -51.90
CA PRO A 4 -19.12 16.23 -50.65
C PRO A 4 -18.18 16.40 -49.44
N PRO A 5 -18.66 16.97 -48.33
CA PRO A 5 -17.85 17.23 -47.14
C PRO A 5 -17.45 15.93 -46.44
N ASP A 6 -16.22 15.93 -45.92
CA ASP A 6 -15.61 14.84 -45.15
C ASP A 6 -16.54 14.37 -44.03
N THR A 7 -16.82 13.06 -44.03
CA THR A 7 -17.40 12.35 -42.89
C THR A 7 -16.52 12.57 -41.65
N PRO A 8 -17.08 12.92 -40.48
CA PRO A 8 -16.29 13.02 -39.26
C PRO A 8 -15.69 11.65 -38.96
N GLN A 9 -14.36 11.57 -38.99
CA GLN A 9 -13.60 10.43 -38.47
C GLN A 9 -14.15 10.12 -37.08
N SER A 10 -14.66 8.90 -36.92
CA SER A 10 -15.07 8.35 -35.64
C SER A 10 -13.95 8.58 -34.64
N ARG A 11 -14.18 9.44 -33.62
CA ARG A 11 -13.33 9.51 -32.43
C ARG A 11 -13.16 8.09 -31.90
N GLN A 12 -12.00 7.53 -32.17
CA GLN A 12 -11.57 6.28 -31.57
C GLN A 12 -11.58 6.53 -30.06
N PRO A 13 -12.29 5.71 -29.26
CA PRO A 13 -12.35 5.95 -27.83
C PRO A 13 -10.94 5.87 -27.25
N ASP A 14 -10.46 6.98 -26.69
CA ASP A 14 -9.22 7.04 -25.91
C ASP A 14 -9.21 5.90 -24.89
N LEU A 15 -8.49 4.83 -25.22
CA LEU A 15 -8.31 3.66 -24.37
C LEU A 15 -7.50 4.12 -23.16
N PRO A 16 -8.05 4.04 -21.92
CA PRO A 16 -7.32 4.53 -20.78
C PRO A 16 -6.28 3.48 -20.36
N LEU A 17 -5.01 3.90 -20.42
CA LEU A 17 -3.81 3.42 -19.71
C LEU A 17 -2.97 2.34 -20.42
N ASN A 18 -1.74 2.75 -20.78
CA ASN A 18 -0.60 1.92 -21.17
C ASN A 18 -0.51 0.66 -20.32
N THR A 19 -0.36 -0.50 -20.98
CA THR A 19 -0.22 -1.76 -20.26
C THR A 19 0.99 -1.71 -19.32
N PRO A 20 0.88 -2.13 -18.05
CA PRO A 20 2.00 -2.12 -17.13
C PRO A 20 3.11 -3.02 -17.69
N SER A 21 4.35 -2.49 -17.71
CA SER A 21 5.52 -3.21 -18.22
C SER A 21 5.68 -4.55 -17.52
N THR A 22 6.30 -5.52 -18.20
CA THR A 22 6.61 -6.84 -17.63
C THR A 22 7.38 -6.72 -16.30
N ALA A 23 8.28 -5.74 -16.20
CA ALA A 23 9.00 -5.41 -14.97
C ALA A 23 8.05 -4.98 -13.84
N SER A 24 7.08 -4.11 -14.10
CA SER A 24 6.09 -3.70 -13.10
C SER A 24 5.31 -4.90 -12.55
N LEU A 25 4.84 -5.79 -13.43
CA LEU A 25 4.11 -6.98 -13.00
C LEU A 25 4.99 -7.93 -12.19
N ALA A 26 6.24 -8.13 -12.61
CA ALA A 26 7.18 -9.00 -11.91
C ALA A 26 7.46 -8.47 -10.50
N VAL A 27 7.74 -7.18 -10.34
CA VAL A 27 7.96 -6.57 -9.02
C VAL A 27 6.70 -6.65 -8.16
N ALA A 28 5.52 -6.39 -8.74
CA ALA A 28 4.25 -6.52 -8.02
C ALA A 28 3.99 -7.97 -7.56
N ALA A 29 4.28 -8.96 -8.41
CA ALA A 29 4.17 -10.37 -8.06
C ALA A 29 5.12 -10.76 -6.94
N THR A 30 6.37 -10.27 -6.97
CA THR A 30 7.36 -10.48 -5.91
C THR A 30 6.88 -9.90 -4.58
N ILE A 31 6.37 -8.66 -4.57
CA ILE A 31 5.81 -8.04 -3.36
C ILE A 31 4.65 -8.86 -2.82
N ALA A 32 3.70 -9.25 -3.68
CA ALA A 32 2.56 -10.07 -3.28
C ALA A 32 3.00 -11.41 -2.70
N MET A 33 3.94 -12.10 -3.34
CA MET A 33 4.46 -13.38 -2.89
C MET A 33 5.12 -13.28 -1.52
N ILE A 34 6.03 -12.31 -1.33
CA ILE A 34 6.70 -12.11 -0.03
C ILE A 34 5.67 -11.75 1.05
N ALA A 35 4.71 -10.87 0.75
CA ALA A 35 3.69 -10.46 1.70
C ALA A 35 2.76 -11.62 2.10
N TRP A 36 2.33 -12.46 1.15
CA TRP A 36 1.54 -13.66 1.43
C TRP A 36 2.32 -14.68 2.26
N LEU A 37 3.56 -14.96 1.90
CA LEU A 37 4.42 -15.90 2.65
C LEU A 37 4.69 -15.40 4.08
N ALA A 38 5.02 -14.12 4.24
CA ALA A 38 5.25 -13.52 5.54
C ALA A 38 3.98 -13.51 6.40
N PHE A 39 2.83 -13.18 5.82
CA PHE A 39 1.54 -13.22 6.52
C PHE A 39 1.15 -14.64 6.93
N ALA A 40 1.31 -15.63 6.03
CA ALA A 40 1.04 -17.03 6.33
C ALA A 40 1.97 -17.57 7.44
N ALA A 41 3.26 -17.27 7.36
CA ALA A 41 4.23 -17.60 8.39
C ALA A 41 3.87 -16.97 9.75
N GLN A 42 3.52 -15.69 9.76
CA GLN A 42 3.08 -14.99 10.98
C GLN A 42 1.79 -15.58 11.54
N THR A 43 0.89 -16.05 10.66
CA THR A 43 -0.35 -16.73 11.03
C THR A 43 -0.06 -18.04 11.73
N ASP A 44 0.76 -18.90 11.13
CA ASP A 44 1.20 -20.16 11.71
C ASP A 44 1.85 -19.96 13.09
N ILE A 45 2.83 -19.04 13.18
CA ILE A 45 3.52 -18.73 14.44
C ILE A 45 2.54 -18.29 15.54
N THR A 46 1.54 -17.47 15.18
CA THR A 46 0.59 -16.92 16.15
C THR A 46 -0.42 -17.98 16.59
N ILE A 47 -0.99 -18.74 15.66
CA ILE A 47 -1.97 -19.79 15.96
C ILE A 47 -1.30 -20.91 16.76
N ALA A 48 -0.12 -21.39 16.34
CA ALA A 48 0.60 -22.44 17.06
C ALA A 48 0.94 -22.02 18.50
N ARG A 49 1.32 -20.76 18.72
CA ARG A 49 1.58 -20.21 20.07
C ARG A 49 0.32 -20.19 20.93
N PHE A 50 -0.83 -19.85 20.36
CA PHE A 50 -2.10 -19.80 21.08
C PHE A 50 -2.63 -21.20 21.38
N ALA A 51 -2.61 -22.10 20.40
CA ALA A 51 -2.98 -23.50 20.57
C ALA A 51 -2.11 -24.19 21.64
N GLY A 52 -0.80 -23.95 21.64
CA GLY A 52 0.12 -24.46 22.66
C GLY A 52 -0.13 -23.94 24.08
N ARG A 53 -0.95 -22.89 24.22
CA ARG A 53 -1.41 -22.34 25.51
C ARG A 53 -2.85 -22.74 25.85
N GLY A 54 -3.46 -23.64 25.07
CA GLY A 54 -4.83 -24.11 25.26
C GLY A 54 -5.92 -23.18 24.70
N PHE A 55 -5.56 -22.12 23.97
CA PHE A 55 -6.53 -21.23 23.31
C PHE A 55 -6.98 -21.79 21.95
N SER A 56 -8.12 -21.30 21.48
CA SER A 56 -8.67 -21.69 20.18
C SER A 56 -7.96 -21.00 19.00
N VAL A 57 -8.18 -21.52 17.79
CA VAL A 57 -7.74 -20.87 16.55
C VAL A 57 -8.36 -19.48 16.40
N LEU A 58 -9.62 -19.31 16.81
CA LEU A 58 -10.32 -18.03 16.77
C LEU A 58 -9.63 -16.99 17.66
N ASP A 59 -9.12 -17.38 18.82
CA ASP A 59 -8.34 -16.49 19.69
C ASP A 59 -7.04 -16.04 19.02
N GLY A 60 -6.37 -16.95 18.30
CA GLY A 60 -5.20 -16.64 17.49
C GLY A 60 -5.51 -15.62 16.38
N VAL A 61 -6.59 -15.84 15.62
CA VAL A 61 -7.05 -14.91 14.57
C VAL A 61 -7.46 -13.56 15.17
N ALA A 62 -8.17 -13.56 16.30
CA ALA A 62 -8.53 -12.36 17.03
C ALA A 62 -7.29 -11.59 17.50
N ARG A 63 -6.25 -12.29 17.99
CA ARG A 63 -4.97 -11.67 18.35
C ARG A 63 -4.29 -11.08 17.12
N MET A 64 -4.30 -11.78 15.98
CA MET A 64 -3.69 -11.26 14.76
C MET A 64 -4.36 -9.98 14.27
N SER A 65 -5.69 -9.92 14.30
CA SER A 65 -6.45 -8.75 13.88
C SER A 65 -6.25 -7.54 14.79
N SER A 66 -5.71 -7.73 16.00
CA SER A 66 -5.36 -6.62 16.89
C SER A 66 -4.15 -5.84 16.39
N TYR A 67 -3.29 -6.41 15.54
CA TYR A 67 -2.07 -5.73 15.08
C TYR A 67 -2.28 -5.12 13.69
N LEU A 68 -2.06 -3.80 13.58
CA LEU A 68 -2.14 -3.04 12.33
C LEU A 68 -1.25 -3.63 11.24
N THR A 69 -0.06 -4.11 11.61
CA THR A 69 0.89 -4.73 10.67
C THR A 69 0.27 -5.91 9.96
N ASN A 70 -0.39 -6.83 10.66
CA ASN A 70 -0.98 -8.02 10.05
C ASN A 70 -2.06 -7.63 9.04
N LEU A 71 -2.94 -6.70 9.42
CA LEU A 71 -4.00 -6.19 8.55
C LEU A 71 -3.43 -5.48 7.32
N THR A 72 -2.38 -4.67 7.51
CA THR A 72 -1.78 -3.87 6.44
C THR A 72 -0.99 -4.75 5.48
N VAL A 73 -0.23 -5.73 5.96
CA VAL A 73 0.48 -6.69 5.12
C VAL A 73 -0.50 -7.53 4.30
N LEU A 74 -1.60 -7.98 4.90
CA LEU A 74 -2.66 -8.69 4.17
C LEU A 74 -3.28 -7.81 3.07
N LEU A 75 -3.57 -6.55 3.39
CA LEU A 75 -4.07 -5.57 2.42
C LEU A 75 -3.07 -5.33 1.29
N THR A 76 -1.78 -5.20 1.61
CA THR A 76 -0.69 -5.08 0.64
C THR A 76 -0.59 -6.31 -0.25
N ALA A 77 -0.60 -7.52 0.32
CA ALA A 77 -0.56 -8.76 -0.42
C ALA A 77 -1.71 -8.83 -1.43
N PHE A 78 -2.94 -8.55 -1.00
CA PHE A 78 -4.12 -8.54 -1.86
C PHE A 78 -4.06 -7.47 -2.96
N CYS A 79 -3.67 -6.25 -2.60
CA CYS A 79 -3.54 -5.14 -3.54
C CYS A 79 -2.53 -5.47 -4.65
N PHE A 80 -1.35 -5.96 -4.28
CA PHE A 80 -0.30 -6.31 -5.23
C PHE A 80 -0.61 -7.58 -6.03
N THR A 81 -1.38 -8.54 -5.49
CA THR A 81 -1.97 -9.64 -6.28
C THR A 81 -2.89 -9.11 -7.38
N CYS A 82 -3.76 -8.13 -7.07
CA CYS A 82 -4.65 -7.53 -8.07
C CYS A 82 -3.86 -6.83 -9.18
N VAL A 83 -2.76 -6.15 -8.82
CA VAL A 83 -1.86 -5.50 -9.77
C VAL A 83 -1.15 -6.54 -10.66
N ALA A 84 -0.55 -7.58 -10.05
CA ALA A 84 0.22 -8.61 -10.76
C ALA A 84 -0.63 -9.46 -11.72
N THR A 85 -1.84 -9.84 -11.32
CA THR A 85 -2.70 -10.75 -12.10
C THR A 85 -3.51 -10.04 -13.19
N ARG A 86 -3.48 -8.70 -13.24
CA ARG A 86 -4.34 -7.89 -14.12
C ARG A 86 -5.83 -8.26 -14.02
N ALA A 87 -6.26 -8.74 -12.86
CA ALA A 87 -7.63 -9.20 -12.66
C ALA A 87 -8.65 -8.10 -13.01
N ARG A 88 -9.75 -8.51 -13.65
CA ARG A 88 -10.73 -7.61 -14.28
C ARG A 88 -12.02 -7.41 -13.48
N PHE A 89 -12.22 -8.16 -12.39
CA PHE A 89 -13.42 -8.01 -11.57
C PHE A 89 -13.43 -6.67 -10.82
N PRO A 90 -14.62 -6.15 -10.41
CA PRO A 90 -14.76 -4.77 -9.92
C PRO A 90 -13.81 -4.39 -8.77
N VAL A 91 -13.61 -5.31 -7.82
CA VAL A 91 -12.71 -5.12 -6.68
C VAL A 91 -11.24 -5.04 -7.12
N ALA A 92 -10.78 -5.94 -8.00
CA ALA A 92 -9.41 -5.87 -8.54
C ALA A 92 -9.16 -4.56 -9.30
N ARG A 93 -10.15 -4.07 -10.06
CA ARG A 93 -10.04 -2.78 -10.74
C ARG A 93 -9.90 -1.62 -9.75
N PHE A 94 -10.55 -1.68 -8.59
CA PHE A 94 -10.39 -0.70 -7.53
C PHE A 94 -8.97 -0.70 -6.96
N PHE A 95 -8.43 -1.87 -6.60
CA PHE A 95 -7.07 -2.02 -6.05
C PHE A 95 -5.95 -1.69 -7.03
N ARG A 96 -6.24 -1.68 -8.33
CA ARG A 96 -5.30 -1.29 -9.38
C ARG A 96 -5.26 0.23 -9.64
N ARG A 97 -6.15 1.02 -9.05
CA ARG A 97 -6.15 2.47 -9.24
C ARG A 97 -4.89 3.08 -8.62
N PRO A 98 -4.16 3.99 -9.30
CA PRO A 98 -2.96 4.63 -8.76
C PRO A 98 -3.14 5.22 -7.36
N THR A 99 -4.30 5.86 -7.12
CA THR A 99 -4.65 6.44 -5.81
C THR A 99 -4.79 5.40 -4.71
N VAL A 100 -5.35 4.22 -5.02
CA VAL A 100 -5.55 3.13 -4.06
C VAL A 100 -4.23 2.42 -3.77
N VAL A 101 -3.44 2.12 -4.81
CA VAL A 101 -2.09 1.57 -4.66
C VAL A 101 -1.25 2.50 -3.79
N THR A 102 -1.29 3.82 -4.05
CA THR A 102 -0.58 4.81 -3.24
C THR A 102 -1.00 4.78 -1.79
N ALA A 103 -2.32 4.75 -1.50
CA ALA A 103 -2.82 4.68 -0.13
C ALA A 103 -2.29 3.42 0.60
N VAL A 104 -2.38 2.26 -0.04
CA VAL A 104 -1.87 0.98 0.50
C VAL A 104 -0.36 1.04 0.75
N VAL A 105 0.40 1.65 -0.16
CA VAL A 105 1.85 1.84 0.00
C VAL A 105 2.15 2.77 1.18
N VAL A 106 1.43 3.89 1.31
CA VAL A 106 1.59 4.82 2.45
C VAL A 106 1.31 4.10 3.77
N TYR A 107 0.27 3.26 3.84
CA TYR A 107 -0.03 2.48 5.05
C TYR A 107 1.10 1.52 5.42
N ILE A 108 1.60 0.73 4.47
CA ILE A 108 2.64 -0.27 4.77
C ILE A 108 4.00 0.38 5.06
N VAL A 109 4.30 1.51 4.43
CA VAL A 109 5.50 2.32 4.73
C VAL A 109 5.39 2.94 6.13
N PHE A 110 4.23 3.46 6.51
CA PHE A 110 4.00 3.94 7.87
C PHE A 110 4.21 2.84 8.90
N VAL A 111 3.69 1.64 8.65
CA VAL A 111 3.92 0.46 9.51
C VAL A 111 5.41 0.14 9.63
N GLY A 112 6.15 0.13 8.52
CA GLY A 112 7.59 -0.12 8.53
C GLY A 112 8.36 0.92 9.35
N ILE A 113 8.07 2.21 9.14
CA ILE A 113 8.69 3.31 9.90
C ILE A 113 8.34 3.22 11.39
N ALA A 114 7.05 3.09 11.73
CA ALA A 114 6.60 3.03 13.11
C ALA A 114 7.20 1.82 13.85
N TYR A 115 7.28 0.66 13.21
CA TYR A 115 7.94 -0.50 13.80
C TYR A 115 9.42 -0.21 14.08
N ASN A 116 10.16 0.24 13.07
CA ASN A 116 11.61 0.44 13.20
C ASN A 116 11.95 1.54 14.22
N ALA A 117 11.14 2.59 14.31
CA ALA A 117 11.37 3.70 15.23
C ALA A 117 10.87 3.43 16.66
N LEU A 118 9.71 2.76 16.81
CA LEU A 118 9.01 2.69 18.10
C LEU A 118 8.98 1.29 18.73
N LEU A 119 9.20 0.22 17.96
CA LEU A 119 8.96 -1.15 18.41
C LEU A 119 10.17 -2.07 18.29
N ARG A 120 11.10 -1.81 17.36
CA ARG A 120 12.21 -2.73 17.06
C ARG A 120 13.12 -3.02 18.25
N TYR A 121 13.26 -2.08 19.18
CA TYR A 121 14.07 -2.26 20.39
C TYR A 121 13.38 -3.10 21.47
N LEU A 122 12.07 -3.34 21.37
CA LEU A 122 11.31 -4.08 22.39
C LEU A 122 11.48 -5.60 22.28
N TRP A 123 11.79 -6.11 21.09
CA TRP A 123 11.89 -7.54 20.85
C TRP A 123 12.81 -7.86 19.69
N THR A 124 13.80 -8.71 19.94
CA THR A 124 14.79 -9.18 18.96
C THR A 124 14.55 -10.65 18.63
N PRO A 125 13.71 -10.97 17.63
CA PRO A 125 13.51 -12.34 17.20
C PRO A 125 14.78 -12.96 16.63
N SER A 126 14.92 -14.28 16.78
CA SER A 126 16.01 -15.07 16.20
C SER A 126 15.50 -16.14 15.23
N GLY A 127 16.40 -16.65 14.38
CA GLY A 127 16.11 -17.73 13.42
C GLY A 127 14.97 -17.36 12.46
N TYR A 128 14.06 -18.32 12.24
CA TYR A 128 12.93 -18.14 11.32
C TYR A 128 12.03 -16.94 11.67
N ARG A 129 11.82 -16.64 12.97
CA ARG A 129 11.01 -15.50 13.39
C ARG A 129 11.66 -14.17 13.01
N ALA A 130 12.98 -14.09 12.96
CA ALA A 130 13.70 -12.90 12.53
C ALA A 130 13.42 -12.61 11.06
N LEU A 131 13.48 -13.64 10.21
CA LEU A 131 13.18 -13.52 8.78
C LEU A 131 11.74 -13.04 8.54
N VAL A 132 10.76 -13.63 9.24
CA VAL A 132 9.35 -13.21 9.15
C VAL A 132 9.20 -11.76 9.60
N ASN A 133 9.80 -11.38 10.73
CA ASN A 133 9.75 -10.03 11.26
C ASN A 133 10.35 -8.99 10.28
N GLU A 134 11.53 -9.24 9.72
CA GLU A 134 12.15 -8.38 8.72
C GLU A 134 11.34 -8.31 7.42
N SER A 135 10.70 -9.41 7.02
CA SER A 135 9.83 -9.42 5.85
C SER A 135 8.63 -8.47 6.02
N LEU A 136 7.97 -8.54 7.19
CA LEU A 136 6.78 -7.75 7.52
C LEU A 136 7.09 -6.26 7.70
N HIS A 137 8.24 -5.94 8.30
CA HIS A 137 8.53 -4.58 8.79
C HIS A 137 9.60 -3.83 8.00
N THR A 138 10.35 -4.50 7.14
CA THR A 138 11.45 -3.89 6.38
C THR A 138 11.31 -4.18 4.88
N VAL A 139 11.29 -5.45 4.48
CA VAL A 139 11.36 -5.84 3.07
C VAL A 139 10.11 -5.45 2.29
N VAL A 140 8.92 -5.86 2.75
CA VAL A 140 7.65 -5.52 2.05
C VAL A 140 7.42 -4.01 2.01
N PRO A 141 7.55 -3.24 3.13
CA PRO A 141 7.46 -1.79 3.09
C PRO A 141 8.43 -1.13 2.10
N ALA A 142 9.71 -1.53 2.09
CA ALA A 142 10.71 -0.95 1.20
C ALA A 142 10.43 -1.24 -0.27
N LEU A 143 10.09 -2.50 -0.61
CA LEU A 143 9.73 -2.88 -1.98
C LEU A 143 8.45 -2.18 -2.44
N ALA A 144 7.45 -2.02 -1.58
CA ALA A 144 6.22 -1.30 -1.90
C ALA A 144 6.49 0.19 -2.17
N ALA A 145 7.34 0.83 -1.36
CA ALA A 145 7.79 2.21 -1.59
C ALA A 145 8.53 2.35 -2.92
N LEU A 146 9.46 1.44 -3.20
CA LEU A 146 10.21 1.42 -4.46
C LEU A 146 9.30 1.20 -5.67
N TYR A 147 8.36 0.25 -5.59
CA TYR A 147 7.39 0.00 -6.63
C TYR A 147 6.55 1.24 -6.92
N TRP A 148 6.06 1.89 -5.86
CA TRP A 148 5.32 3.14 -5.99
C TRP A 148 6.16 4.24 -6.63
N PHE A 149 7.44 4.28 -6.29
CA PHE A 149 8.36 5.27 -6.85
C PHE A 149 8.57 5.09 -8.36
N LEU A 150 8.71 3.85 -8.81
CA LEU A 150 9.09 3.53 -10.19
C LEU A 150 7.90 3.37 -11.14
N PHE A 151 6.78 2.83 -10.67
CA PHE A 151 5.73 2.31 -11.57
C PHE A 151 4.35 2.93 -11.40
N VAL A 152 4.08 3.63 -10.29
CA VAL A 152 2.76 4.25 -10.10
C VAL A 152 2.75 5.58 -10.87
N PRO A 153 1.85 5.71 -11.88
CA PRO A 153 1.78 6.93 -12.68
C PRO A 153 1.28 8.09 -11.83
N ARG A 154 1.65 9.30 -12.24
CA ARG A 154 1.14 10.53 -11.64
C ARG A 154 -0.38 10.55 -11.69
N PHE A 155 -1.00 11.03 -10.62
CA PHE A 155 -2.43 11.23 -10.56
C PHE A 155 -2.78 12.55 -9.88
N HIS A 156 -3.96 13.07 -10.17
CA HIS A 156 -4.55 14.20 -9.47
C HIS A 156 -5.62 13.73 -8.49
N LEU A 157 -5.51 14.17 -7.24
CA LEU A 157 -6.47 13.84 -6.20
C LEU A 157 -6.84 15.12 -5.43
N SER A 158 -8.13 15.37 -5.28
CA SER A 158 -8.59 16.48 -4.43
C SER A 158 -8.28 16.19 -2.97
N LEU A 159 -8.00 17.23 -2.17
CA LEU A 159 -7.73 17.09 -0.73
C LEU A 159 -8.79 16.30 0.01
N ARG A 160 -10.07 16.47 -0.37
CA ARG A 160 -11.21 15.71 0.19
C ARG A 160 -11.06 14.20 -0.04
N ARG A 161 -10.57 13.78 -1.20
CA ARG A 161 -10.34 12.37 -1.52
C ARG A 161 -9.08 11.84 -0.86
N CYS A 162 -8.04 12.66 -0.65
CA CYS A 162 -6.89 12.29 0.18
C CYS A 162 -7.31 12.03 1.64
N ALA A 163 -8.24 12.83 2.18
CA ALA A 163 -8.75 12.63 3.54
C ALA A 163 -9.42 11.26 3.74
N LEU A 164 -9.92 10.62 2.68
CA LEU A 164 -10.45 9.25 2.76
C LEU A 164 -9.37 8.22 3.13
N TRP A 165 -8.09 8.52 2.92
CA TRP A 165 -7.01 7.63 3.34
C TRP A 165 -6.88 7.57 4.87
N LEU A 166 -7.40 8.56 5.59
CA LEU A 166 -7.42 8.54 7.06
C LEU A 166 -8.44 7.57 7.63
N VAL A 167 -9.45 7.16 6.85
CA VAL A 167 -10.50 6.25 7.32
C VAL A 167 -9.89 4.96 7.85
N TYR A 168 -8.92 4.38 7.15
CA TYR A 168 -8.28 3.13 7.58
C TYR A 168 -7.52 3.26 8.92
N PRO A 169 -6.50 4.12 9.07
CA PRO A 169 -5.75 4.23 10.33
C PRO A 169 -6.60 4.75 11.49
N LEU A 170 -7.55 5.67 11.26
CA LEU A 170 -8.44 6.15 12.32
C LEU A 170 -9.42 5.08 12.78
N SER A 171 -9.99 4.30 11.85
CA SER A 171 -10.87 3.18 12.22
C SER A 171 -10.10 2.14 13.03
N TYR A 172 -8.87 1.81 12.63
CA TYR A 172 -8.02 0.91 13.39
C TYR A 172 -7.75 1.43 14.80
N LEU A 173 -7.41 2.71 14.96
CA LEU A 173 -7.16 3.32 16.27
C LEU A 173 -8.39 3.23 17.16
N VAL A 174 -9.56 3.63 16.66
CA VAL A 174 -10.84 3.58 17.41
C VAL A 174 -11.17 2.14 17.82
N ILE A 175 -11.09 1.19 16.88
CA ILE A 175 -11.36 -0.23 17.15
C ILE A 175 -10.37 -0.79 18.17
N THR A 176 -9.09 -0.40 18.09
CA THR A 176 -8.07 -0.88 19.02
C THR A 176 -8.30 -0.38 20.43
N LEU A 177 -8.63 0.91 20.61
CA LEU A 177 -8.96 1.47 21.92
C LEU A 177 -10.23 0.86 22.50
N TRP A 178 -11.26 0.65 21.66
CA TRP A 178 -12.49 -0.01 22.06
C TRP A 178 -12.24 -1.46 22.50
N ARG A 179 -11.53 -2.27 21.70
CA ARG A 179 -11.16 -3.64 22.07
C ARG A 179 -10.31 -3.70 23.33
N GLY A 180 -9.38 -2.75 23.48
CA GLY A 180 -8.56 -2.61 24.68
C GLY A 180 -9.40 -2.35 25.93
N SER A 181 -10.40 -1.47 25.85
CA SER A 181 -11.32 -1.19 26.98
C SER A 181 -12.16 -2.39 27.42
N LEU A 182 -12.35 -3.38 26.55
CA LEU A 182 -13.12 -4.59 26.84
C LEU A 182 -12.27 -5.75 27.35
N SER A 183 -10.97 -5.77 27.03
CA SER A 183 -10.10 -6.94 27.22
C SER A 183 -8.80 -6.66 27.96
N ASP A 184 -8.55 -5.39 28.32
CA ASP A 184 -7.29 -4.88 28.86
C ASP A 184 -6.04 -5.18 28.00
N PHE A 185 -6.25 -5.62 26.76
CA PHE A 185 -5.18 -5.88 25.82
C PHE A 185 -5.02 -4.74 24.83
N TYR A 186 -3.86 -4.09 24.89
CA TYR A 186 -3.43 -3.11 23.89
C TYR A 186 -2.23 -3.68 23.11
N PRO A 187 -2.27 -3.69 21.76
CA PRO A 187 -1.22 -4.32 20.95
C PRO A 187 0.12 -3.56 21.00
N TYR A 188 0.11 -2.29 21.41
CA TYR A 188 1.30 -1.45 21.48
C TYR A 188 1.36 -0.69 22.81
N PRO A 189 2.57 -0.57 23.41
CA PRO A 189 2.73 0.08 24.70
C PRO A 189 2.33 1.56 24.66
N PHE A 190 2.60 2.25 23.55
CA PHE A 190 2.31 3.69 23.41
C PHE A 190 0.81 4.02 23.31
N ILE A 191 -0.07 3.04 23.18
CA ILE A 191 -1.54 3.23 23.27
C ILE A 191 -2.16 2.45 24.44
N ASN A 192 -1.34 1.94 25.36
CA ASN A 192 -1.84 1.17 26.50
C ASN A 192 -2.48 2.10 27.53
N VAL A 193 -3.81 2.15 27.55
CA VAL A 193 -4.56 3.03 28.47
C VAL A 193 -4.41 2.57 29.92
N SER A 194 -4.32 1.25 30.16
CA SER A 194 -4.19 0.70 31.52
C SER A 194 -2.86 1.08 32.17
N GLU A 195 -1.81 1.32 31.38
CA GLU A 195 -0.49 1.77 31.87
C GLU A 195 -0.29 3.29 31.81
N LEU A 196 -0.81 3.96 30.77
CA LEU A 196 -0.50 5.37 30.49
C LEU A 196 -1.62 6.34 30.85
N GLY A 197 -2.85 5.85 31.04
CA GLY A 197 -4.06 6.66 31.14
C GLY A 197 -4.48 7.31 29.81
N TYR A 198 -5.73 7.78 29.75
CA TYR A 198 -6.31 8.34 28.52
C TYR A 198 -5.58 9.59 28.02
N GLU A 199 -5.14 10.47 28.91
CA GLU A 199 -4.48 11.73 28.55
C GLU A 199 -3.23 11.47 27.68
N ARG A 200 -2.31 10.63 28.16
CA ARG A 200 -1.07 10.32 27.45
C ARG A 200 -1.34 9.50 26.18
N VAL A 201 -2.32 8.58 26.19
CA VAL A 201 -2.71 7.83 24.99
C VAL A 201 -3.27 8.75 23.90
N LEU A 202 -4.07 9.77 24.25
CA LEU A 202 -4.60 10.73 23.28
C LEU A 202 -3.49 11.60 22.67
N VAL A 203 -2.50 12.01 23.46
CA VAL A 203 -1.30 12.70 22.96
C VAL A 203 -0.53 11.82 21.97
N ASN A 204 -0.23 10.57 22.35
CA ASN A 204 0.50 9.63 21.49
C ASN A 204 -0.27 9.34 20.19
N ALA A 205 -1.59 9.13 20.29
CA ALA A 205 -2.45 8.91 19.13
C ALA A 205 -2.44 10.12 18.18
N THR A 206 -2.49 11.34 18.72
CA THR A 206 -2.41 12.57 17.92
C THR A 206 -1.07 12.68 17.20
N MET A 207 0.05 12.36 17.87
CA MET A 207 1.38 12.35 17.25
C MET A 207 1.47 11.32 16.12
N LEU A 208 0.89 10.12 16.28
CA LEU A 208 0.85 9.11 15.23
C LEU A 208 0.03 9.56 14.02
N VAL A 209 -1.13 10.18 14.24
CA VAL A 209 -1.95 10.74 13.15
C VAL A 209 -1.20 11.87 12.44
N ALA A 210 -0.52 12.76 13.19
CA ALA A 210 0.31 13.81 12.61
C ALA A 210 1.46 13.24 11.77
N ALA A 211 2.18 12.23 12.28
CA ALA A 211 3.24 11.55 11.54
C ALA A 211 2.71 10.88 10.25
N PHE A 212 1.52 10.26 10.31
CA PHE A 212 0.86 9.70 9.13
C PHE A 212 0.51 10.78 8.10
N LEU A 213 -0.02 11.92 8.54
CA LEU A 213 -0.33 13.07 7.67
C LEU A 213 0.92 13.64 7.00
N VAL A 214 2.02 13.75 7.72
CA VAL A 214 3.33 14.17 7.16
C VAL A 214 3.78 13.19 6.09
N LEU A 215 3.75 11.89 6.35
CA LEU A 215 4.13 10.87 5.38
C LEU A 215 3.24 10.92 4.12
N MET A 216 1.93 11.03 4.32
CA MET A 216 0.98 11.20 3.21
C MET A 216 1.30 12.46 2.39
N GLY A 217 1.63 13.58 3.06
CA GLY A 217 2.05 14.82 2.43
C GLY A 217 3.32 14.65 1.59
N VAL A 218 4.31 13.90 2.08
CA VAL A 218 5.54 13.58 1.33
C VAL A 218 5.23 12.79 0.06
N PHE A 219 4.41 11.74 0.14
CA PHE A 219 4.00 10.97 -1.04
C PHE A 219 3.24 11.84 -2.06
N LEU A 220 2.31 12.67 -1.60
CA LEU A 220 1.57 13.57 -2.49
C LEU A 220 2.47 14.64 -3.12
N ALA A 221 3.42 15.19 -2.37
CA ALA A 221 4.39 16.16 -2.89
C ALA A 221 5.29 15.53 -3.95
N ILE A 222 5.78 14.30 -3.73
CA ILE A 222 6.56 13.56 -4.72
C ILE A 222 5.70 13.29 -5.96
N ASN A 223 4.47 12.79 -5.79
CA ASN A 223 3.55 12.55 -6.91
C ASN A 223 3.30 13.81 -7.74
N HIS A 224 3.12 14.97 -7.12
CA HIS A 224 2.89 16.23 -7.83
C HIS A 224 4.12 16.73 -8.62
N ARG A 225 5.33 16.38 -8.17
CA ARG A 225 6.60 16.79 -8.79
C ARG A 225 7.10 15.85 -9.88
N ARG A 226 6.53 14.64 -10.00
CA ARG A 226 6.92 13.71 -11.07
C ARG A 226 6.46 14.22 -12.42
N GLU A 227 7.32 14.06 -13.40
CA GLU A 227 6.94 14.16 -14.81
C GLU A 227 5.97 13.02 -15.14
N ASP A 228 5.07 13.27 -16.09
CA ASP A 228 4.17 12.25 -16.57
C ASP A 228 5.00 11.17 -17.26
N LEU A 229 4.94 9.93 -16.75
CA LEU A 229 5.56 8.74 -17.36
C LEU A 229 5.00 8.41 -18.77
N THR A 230 4.20 9.30 -19.34
CA THR A 230 3.49 9.20 -20.62
C THR A 230 4.26 9.82 -21.79
N LEU A 231 5.40 10.49 -21.58
CA LEU A 231 6.16 11.13 -22.67
C LEU A 231 7.40 10.33 -23.05
N ALA A 232 7.20 9.39 -23.97
CA ALA A 232 8.15 9.08 -25.03
C ALA A 232 7.32 8.59 -26.22
N ASP A 233 6.93 9.52 -27.08
CA ASP A 233 6.31 9.20 -28.37
C ASP A 233 7.44 8.90 -29.37
N PRO A 234 7.67 7.65 -29.79
CA PRO A 234 8.75 7.31 -30.71
C PRO A 234 8.47 7.78 -32.14
N GLU A 235 7.27 8.28 -32.43
CA GLU A 235 6.85 8.67 -33.79
C GLU A 235 7.32 10.07 -34.21
N ALA A 236 7.90 10.87 -33.30
CA ALA A 236 8.42 12.20 -33.64
C ALA A 236 9.82 12.17 -34.31
N GLU A 237 10.55 11.06 -34.27
CA GLU A 237 11.89 10.96 -34.88
C GLU A 237 11.93 10.29 -36.26
N SER A 238 10.82 9.75 -36.77
CA SER A 238 10.78 9.07 -38.09
C SER A 238 10.24 9.94 -39.23
N GLY A 239 9.83 11.18 -38.96
CA GLY A 239 9.20 12.07 -39.93
C GLY A 239 10.14 12.90 -40.81
N ASP A 240 11.46 12.89 -40.58
CA ASP A 240 12.39 13.82 -41.24
C ASP A 240 13.48 13.15 -42.11
N SER A 241 13.15 12.05 -42.81
CA SER A 241 14.10 11.42 -43.74
C SER A 241 13.55 11.05 -45.12
N SER A 242 12.53 11.73 -45.64
CA SER A 242 12.04 11.47 -47.00
C SER A 242 11.68 12.68 -47.86
N SER A 243 12.36 13.82 -47.69
CA SER A 243 12.35 14.88 -48.71
C SER A 243 13.71 14.93 -49.42
N GLY A 244 13.85 14.14 -50.48
CA GLY A 244 15.11 14.00 -51.21
C GLY A 244 15.00 13.21 -52.52
N ARG A 245 14.01 13.53 -53.35
CA ARG A 245 13.93 13.22 -54.79
C ARG A 245 12.84 14.15 -55.35
N ILE A 246 13.01 14.95 -56.40
CA ILE A 246 13.54 14.72 -57.74
C ILE A 246 13.92 16.11 -58.28
N ASP A 247 15.09 16.22 -58.92
CA ASP A 247 15.34 16.91 -60.21
C ASP A 247 16.77 16.59 -60.67
#